data_AF-A0A1B7IVY4-F1
#
_entry.id   AF-A0A1B7IVY4-F1
#
_cell.length_a   1.000
_cell.length_b   1.000
_cell.length_c   1.000
_cell.angle_alpha   90.00
_cell.angle_beta   90.00
_cell.angle_gamma   90.00
#
_symmetry.space_group_name_H-M   'P 1'
#
loop_
_entity.id
_entity.type
_entity.pdbx_description
1 polymer ?
#
loop_
_entity_poly.entity_id
_entity_poly.type
_entity_poly.pdbx_seq_one_letter_code
_entity_poly.pdbx_strand_id
1 'polypeptide(L)'
;MAKQWVHLALGAALSVTMVAQASADNSKITVFAAASLTNAMQDIATQYQKGKTVEIASSFASSSTLARQIEAGAPADLFISADQKWMDYAVSKDAIKADSRITLLGNSLVVVAPKASKLGDVAIDAKTDWASLLKGGRLAVGDPDHVPAGIYAKEALQKLGAWDTLSPKLAPAEDVRGALALVERDEAPIGIVYGSDAVASKGVKVVGTFPEDSHKKVEYPIAIVKGHDNPTVSAFYTYLKGPEAGAIFQRYGFTTIK
;
A
#
# COMPACT_ATOMS: atom_id res chain seq x y z
N MET A 1 -66.66 -47.73 -33.32
CA MET A 1 -65.33 -48.34 -33.05
C MET A 1 -64.69 -48.61 -34.42
N ALA A 2 -63.51 -48.18 -34.84
CA ALA A 2 -62.49 -47.26 -34.38
C ALA A 2 -61.84 -46.65 -35.65
N LYS A 3 -61.42 -45.38 -35.60
CA LYS A 3 -60.70 -44.66 -36.66
C LYS A 3 -59.21 -45.04 -36.63
N GLN A 4 -58.57 -45.16 -37.79
CA GLN A 4 -57.10 -45.15 -37.91
C GLN A 4 -56.68 -44.06 -38.90
N TRP A 5 -55.81 -43.16 -38.43
CA TRP A 5 -55.25 -42.03 -39.16
C TRP A 5 -53.83 -42.40 -39.59
N VAL A 6 -53.44 -42.07 -40.82
CA VAL A 6 -52.04 -42.04 -41.25
C VAL A 6 -51.64 -40.58 -41.43
N HIS A 7 -50.55 -40.24 -40.75
CA HIS A 7 -49.93 -38.93 -40.66
C HIS A 7 -49.26 -38.50 -41.96
N LEU A 8 -49.23 -37.19 -42.22
CA LEU A 8 -48.12 -36.56 -42.92
C LEU A 8 -47.86 -35.16 -42.36
N ALA A 9 -46.64 -35.00 -41.87
CA ALA A 9 -46.07 -33.82 -41.24
C ALA A 9 -45.35 -32.94 -42.26
N LEU A 10 -45.36 -31.62 -42.04
CA LEU A 10 -44.39 -30.64 -42.56
C LEU A 10 -44.71 -29.33 -41.82
N GLY A 11 -43.83 -28.61 -41.13
CA GLY A 11 -42.40 -28.63 -40.94
C GLY A 11 -42.06 -27.20 -40.47
N ALA A 12 -41.85 -26.98 -39.16
CA ALA A 12 -41.55 -25.66 -38.62
C ALA A 12 -40.04 -25.53 -38.39
N ALA A 13 -39.38 -24.72 -39.22
CA ALA A 13 -37.98 -24.35 -39.04
C ALA A 13 -37.86 -23.37 -37.84
N LEU A 14 -37.22 -23.82 -36.77
CA LEU A 14 -36.90 -22.99 -35.61
C LEU A 14 -35.53 -22.34 -35.83
N SER A 15 -35.52 -21.05 -36.15
CA SER A 15 -34.31 -20.24 -36.17
C SER A 15 -33.87 -19.97 -34.73
N VAL A 16 -32.80 -20.64 -34.28
CA VAL A 16 -32.17 -20.38 -32.99
C VAL A 16 -31.27 -19.15 -33.12
N THR A 17 -31.75 -18.00 -32.69
CA THR A 17 -30.92 -16.81 -32.50
C THR A 17 -30.05 -17.03 -31.28
N MET A 18 -28.77 -17.37 -31.48
CA MET A 18 -27.77 -17.31 -30.41
C MET A 18 -27.56 -15.85 -30.01
N VAL A 19 -28.25 -15.42 -28.96
CA VAL A 19 -27.88 -14.22 -28.22
C VAL A 19 -26.62 -14.59 -27.45
N ALA A 20 -25.46 -14.13 -27.94
CA ALA A 20 -24.24 -14.15 -27.17
C ALA A 20 -24.45 -13.26 -25.94
N GLN A 21 -24.86 -13.87 -24.82
CA GLN A 21 -24.73 -13.24 -23.52
C GLN A 21 -23.23 -13.07 -23.30
N ALA A 22 -22.72 -11.85 -23.54
CA ALA A 22 -21.44 -11.43 -23.01
C ALA A 22 -21.52 -11.67 -21.50
N SER A 23 -20.84 -12.73 -21.04
CA SER A 23 -20.65 -12.99 -19.63
C SER A 23 -20.03 -11.71 -19.08
N ALA A 24 -20.75 -11.01 -18.20
CA ALA A 24 -20.19 -9.92 -17.43
C ALA A 24 -19.16 -10.56 -16.51
N ASP A 25 -17.95 -10.73 -17.03
CA ASP A 25 -16.84 -11.35 -16.32
C ASP A 25 -16.47 -10.37 -15.21
N ASN A 26 -16.96 -10.67 -14.01
CA ASN A 26 -16.77 -9.87 -12.81
C ASN A 26 -15.28 -9.97 -12.45
N SER A 27 -14.48 -9.18 -13.16
CA SER A 27 -13.04 -9.31 -13.18
C SER A 27 -12.49 -8.77 -11.87
N LYS A 28 -11.95 -9.66 -11.04
CA LYS A 28 -11.33 -9.30 -9.77
C LYS A 28 -9.86 -8.97 -9.99
N ILE A 29 -9.40 -7.84 -9.46
CA ILE A 29 -7.99 -7.45 -9.38
C ILE A 29 -7.57 -7.50 -7.91
N THR A 30 -6.58 -8.31 -7.59
CA THR A 30 -5.97 -8.41 -6.28
C THR A 30 -4.73 -7.51 -6.20
N VAL A 31 -4.74 -6.55 -5.29
CA VAL A 31 -3.63 -5.60 -5.11
C VAL A 31 -2.96 -5.85 -3.77
N PHE A 32 -1.67 -6.17 -3.78
CA PHE A 32 -0.85 -6.18 -2.58
C PHE A 32 -0.19 -4.81 -2.45
N ALA A 33 -0.61 -4.03 -1.45
CA ALA A 33 -0.14 -2.66 -1.27
C ALA A 33 0.41 -2.46 0.14
N ALA A 34 1.52 -1.73 0.24
CA ALA A 34 2.11 -1.35 1.52
C ALA A 34 1.06 -0.72 2.47
N ALA A 35 1.11 -1.05 3.75
CA ALA A 35 0.12 -0.63 4.76
C ALA A 35 -0.16 0.89 4.77
N SER A 36 0.84 1.74 4.49
CA SER A 36 0.66 3.19 4.42
C SER A 36 -0.33 3.65 3.33
N LEU A 37 -0.54 2.83 2.29
CA LEU A 37 -1.44 3.12 1.17
C LEU A 37 -2.91 2.81 1.45
N THR A 38 -3.24 2.22 2.61
CA THR A 38 -4.59 1.70 2.94
C THR A 38 -5.73 2.64 2.54
N ASN A 39 -5.74 3.87 3.07
CA ASN A 39 -6.84 4.81 2.83
C ASN A 39 -6.89 5.29 1.37
N ALA A 40 -5.73 5.61 0.78
CA ALA A 40 -5.65 6.06 -0.61
C ALA A 40 -6.15 4.98 -1.57
N MET A 41 -5.74 3.72 -1.38
CA MET A 41 -6.15 2.61 -2.22
C MET A 41 -7.63 2.24 -2.04
N GLN A 42 -8.19 2.39 -0.84
CA GLN A 42 -9.64 2.20 -0.61
C GLN A 42 -10.48 3.24 -1.37
N ASP A 43 -10.07 4.51 -1.34
CA ASP A 43 -10.75 5.57 -2.08
C ASP A 43 -10.57 5.43 -3.60
N ILE A 44 -9.37 5.04 -4.05
CA ILE A 44 -9.08 4.74 -5.45
C ILE A 44 -9.92 3.57 -5.95
N ALA A 45 -10.01 2.48 -5.19
CA ALA A 45 -10.83 1.32 -5.52
C ALA A 45 -12.30 1.73 -5.65
N THR A 46 -12.82 2.45 -4.65
CA THR A 46 -14.20 2.97 -4.64
C THR A 46 -14.46 3.85 -5.87
N GLN A 47 -13.52 4.73 -6.23
CA GLN A 47 -13.66 5.62 -7.38
C GLN A 47 -13.57 4.88 -8.71
N TYR A 48 -12.60 3.97 -8.86
CA TYR A 48 -12.37 3.23 -10.11
C TYR A 48 -13.53 2.30 -10.45
N GLN A 49 -14.17 1.71 -9.43
CA GLN A 49 -15.29 0.78 -9.58
C GLN A 49 -16.62 1.45 -9.93
N LYS A 50 -16.73 2.79 -9.85
CA LYS A 50 -17.98 3.49 -10.21
C LYS A 50 -18.32 3.25 -11.68
N GLY A 51 -19.48 2.61 -11.91
CA GLY A 51 -19.97 2.30 -13.25
C GLY A 51 -19.22 1.18 -13.97
N LYS A 52 -18.40 0.40 -13.27
CA LYS A 52 -17.64 -0.74 -13.85
C LYS A 52 -18.00 -2.04 -13.15
N THR A 53 -17.99 -3.14 -13.90
CA THR A 53 -18.12 -4.51 -13.39
C THR A 53 -16.75 -5.10 -13.12
N VAL A 54 -16.02 -4.48 -12.19
CA VAL A 54 -14.66 -4.88 -11.75
C VAL A 54 -14.60 -4.78 -10.23
N GLU A 55 -13.92 -5.72 -9.57
CA GLU A 55 -13.67 -5.69 -8.13
C GLU A 55 -12.19 -5.46 -7.87
N ILE A 56 -11.85 -4.44 -7.08
CA ILE A 56 -10.48 -4.21 -6.60
C ILE A 56 -10.38 -4.70 -5.16
N ALA A 57 -9.77 -5.85 -4.97
CA ALA A 57 -9.52 -6.43 -3.65
C ALA A 57 -8.09 -6.11 -3.21
N SER A 58 -7.93 -5.24 -2.22
CA SER A 58 -6.61 -4.87 -1.70
C SER A 58 -6.25 -5.64 -0.43
N SER A 59 -5.03 -6.16 -0.35
CA SER A 59 -4.40 -6.68 0.86
C SER A 59 -3.31 -5.71 1.31
N PHE A 60 -3.37 -5.32 2.59
CA PHE A 60 -2.46 -4.35 3.18
C PHE A 60 -1.62 -5.01 4.27
N ALA A 61 -0.31 -4.85 4.17
CA ALA A 61 0.65 -5.27 5.18
C ALA A 61 1.98 -4.54 4.95
N SER A 62 3.01 -4.86 5.74
CA SER A 62 4.39 -4.48 5.40
C SER A 62 4.76 -4.99 4.01
N SER A 63 5.43 -4.16 3.21
CA SER A 63 5.90 -4.54 1.86
C SER A 63 6.79 -5.80 1.90
N SER A 64 7.50 -6.01 3.00
CA SER A 64 8.28 -7.23 3.23
C SER A 64 7.43 -8.50 3.32
N THR A 65 6.31 -8.44 4.03
CA THR A 65 5.36 -9.55 4.15
C THR A 65 4.73 -9.84 2.80
N LEU A 66 4.27 -8.79 2.11
CA LEU A 66 3.63 -8.90 0.80
C LEU A 66 4.58 -9.47 -0.26
N ALA A 67 5.83 -9.00 -0.31
CA ALA A 67 6.82 -9.50 -1.26
C ALA A 67 7.14 -10.99 -1.03
N ARG A 68 7.25 -11.44 0.23
CA ARG A 68 7.42 -12.86 0.57
C ARG A 68 6.19 -13.70 0.23
N GLN A 69 4.99 -13.16 0.41
CA GLN A 69 3.76 -13.84 0.00
C GLN A 69 3.69 -14.00 -1.52
N ILE A 70 4.08 -12.98 -2.28
CA ILE A 70 4.16 -13.05 -3.75
C ILE A 70 5.19 -14.10 -4.19
N GLU A 71 6.38 -14.12 -3.58
CA GLU A 71 7.37 -15.18 -3.82
C GLU A 71 6.80 -16.58 -3.53
N ALA A 72 6.01 -16.72 -2.46
CA ALA A 72 5.36 -17.96 -2.08
C ALA A 72 4.15 -18.33 -2.98
N GLY A 73 3.84 -17.54 -4.01
CA GLY A 73 2.78 -17.82 -4.98
C GLY A 73 1.40 -17.27 -4.61
N ALA A 74 1.31 -16.28 -3.72
CA ALA A 74 0.05 -15.58 -3.48
C ALA A 74 -0.43 -14.89 -4.78
N PRO A 75 -1.72 -15.01 -5.14
CA PRO A 75 -2.24 -14.57 -6.43
C PRO A 75 -2.54 -13.05 -6.45
N ALA A 76 -1.52 -12.23 -6.21
CA ALA A 76 -1.62 -10.78 -6.39
C ALA A 76 -1.43 -10.44 -7.87
N ASP A 77 -2.20 -9.49 -8.39
CA ASP A 77 -2.03 -8.98 -9.75
C ASP A 77 -1.08 -7.78 -9.79
N LEU A 78 -1.16 -6.92 -8.78
CA LEU A 78 -0.31 -5.74 -8.61
C LEU A 78 0.39 -5.75 -7.26
N PHE A 79 1.64 -5.30 -7.25
CA PHE A 79 2.40 -5.05 -6.03
C PHE A 79 2.83 -3.58 -5.95
N ILE A 80 2.53 -2.93 -4.82
CA ILE A 80 2.99 -1.58 -4.51
C ILE A 80 3.79 -1.62 -3.21
N SER A 81 5.12 -1.50 -3.32
CA SER A 81 6.04 -1.48 -2.18
C SER A 81 6.19 -0.04 -1.63
N ALA A 82 6.59 0.10 -0.37
CA ALA A 82 6.99 1.39 0.23
C ALA A 82 8.50 1.66 0.15
N ASP A 83 9.24 0.75 -0.47
CA ASP A 83 10.65 0.96 -0.84
C ASP A 83 11.01 0.23 -2.14
N GLN A 84 12.15 0.62 -2.71
CA GLN A 84 12.74 -0.08 -3.85
C GLN A 84 13.22 -1.49 -3.47
N LYS A 85 13.70 -1.68 -2.23
CA LYS A 85 14.32 -2.92 -1.75
C LYS A 85 13.40 -4.14 -1.88
N TRP A 86 12.13 -4.04 -1.47
CA TRP A 86 11.20 -5.18 -1.54
C TRP A 86 10.63 -5.40 -2.95
N MET A 87 10.64 -4.37 -3.79
CA MET A 87 10.39 -4.56 -5.23
C MET A 87 11.58 -5.23 -5.91
N ASP A 88 12.82 -4.83 -5.60
CA ASP A 88 14.05 -5.48 -6.04
C ASP A 88 14.07 -6.96 -5.62
N TYR A 89 13.66 -7.23 -4.38
CA TYR A 89 13.49 -8.60 -3.89
C TYR A 89 12.53 -9.40 -4.78
N ALA A 90 11.30 -8.91 -5.01
CA ALA A 90 10.32 -9.63 -5.82
C ALA A 90 10.78 -9.82 -7.28
N VAL A 91 11.50 -8.85 -7.84
CA VAL A 91 12.16 -8.97 -9.15
C VAL A 91 13.24 -10.07 -9.14
N SER A 92 14.09 -10.11 -8.10
CA SER A 92 15.15 -11.12 -7.97
C SER A 92 14.61 -12.56 -7.82
N LYS A 93 13.35 -12.68 -7.39
CA LYS A 93 12.61 -13.94 -7.31
C LYS A 93 11.83 -14.29 -8.57
N ASP A 94 12.01 -13.51 -9.64
CA ASP A 94 11.30 -13.68 -10.91
C ASP A 94 9.76 -13.62 -10.75
N ALA A 95 9.28 -12.91 -9.72
CA ALA A 95 7.86 -12.82 -9.41
C ALA A 95 7.18 -11.57 -9.99
N ILE A 96 7.93 -10.69 -10.66
CA ILE A 96 7.45 -9.41 -11.20
C ILE A 96 7.67 -9.35 -12.71
N LYS A 97 6.71 -8.80 -13.45
CA LYS A 97 6.90 -8.39 -14.84
C LYS A 97 7.84 -7.19 -14.89
N ALA A 98 9.12 -7.41 -15.22
CA ALA A 98 10.19 -6.42 -15.01
C ALA A 98 9.96 -5.07 -15.72
N ASP A 99 9.43 -5.06 -16.94
CA ASP A 99 9.13 -3.86 -17.73
C ASP A 99 7.90 -3.07 -17.23
N SER A 100 7.17 -3.61 -16.26
CA SER A 100 6.04 -2.92 -15.62
C SER A 100 6.42 -2.13 -14.37
N ARG A 101 7.65 -2.27 -13.87
CA ARG A 101 8.08 -1.56 -12.67
C ARG A 101 8.31 -0.09 -12.97
N ILE A 102 7.62 0.77 -12.23
CA ILE A 102 7.91 2.21 -12.18
C ILE A 102 7.85 2.70 -10.74
N THR A 103 8.52 3.82 -10.45
CA THR A 103 8.29 4.53 -9.19
C THR A 103 7.03 5.40 -9.32
N LEU A 104 6.02 5.12 -8.49
CA LEU A 104 4.72 5.79 -8.56
C LEU A 104 4.65 7.02 -7.66
N LEU A 105 5.11 6.88 -6.41
CA LEU A 105 4.94 7.87 -5.36
C LEU A 105 6.24 8.10 -4.60
N GLY A 106 6.32 9.25 -3.93
CA GLY A 106 7.24 9.52 -2.85
C GLY A 106 6.52 9.94 -1.57
N ASN A 107 7.25 10.01 -0.47
CA ASN A 107 6.71 10.38 0.84
C ASN A 107 7.80 10.99 1.72
N SER A 108 7.41 11.51 2.89
CA SER A 108 8.34 12.00 3.91
C SER A 108 8.34 11.08 5.13
N LEU A 109 9.43 11.07 5.89
CA LEU A 109 9.52 10.38 7.17
C LEU A 109 9.35 11.40 8.31
N VAL A 110 8.45 11.10 9.26
CA VAL A 110 8.07 12.04 10.32
C VAL A 110 8.04 11.38 11.69
N VAL A 111 8.25 12.19 12.72
CA VAL A 111 7.95 11.85 14.11
C VAL A 111 6.53 12.33 14.41
N VAL A 112 5.70 11.42 14.91
CA VAL A 112 4.35 11.72 15.38
C VAL A 112 4.25 11.52 16.89
N ALA A 113 3.32 12.23 17.51
CA ALA A 113 2.91 12.06 18.89
C ALA A 113 1.37 11.96 18.96
N PRO A 114 0.80 11.43 20.06
CA PRO A 114 -0.65 11.42 20.25
C PRO A 114 -1.23 12.83 20.10
N LYS A 115 -2.45 12.94 19.56
CA LYS A 115 -3.09 14.24 19.30
C LYS A 115 -3.18 15.12 20.54
N ALA A 116 -3.42 14.50 21.70
CA ALA A 116 -3.53 15.16 23.00
C ALA A 116 -2.17 15.49 23.65
N SER A 117 -1.05 15.04 23.07
CA SER A 117 0.28 15.32 23.59
C SER A 117 0.56 16.82 23.64
N LYS A 118 1.22 17.28 24.71
CA LYS A 118 1.69 18.66 24.86
C LYS A 118 3.00 18.94 24.12
N LEU A 119 3.59 17.93 23.48
CA LEU A 119 4.80 18.09 22.70
C LEU A 119 4.55 19.05 21.53
N GLY A 120 5.37 20.09 21.41
CA GLY A 120 5.34 21.03 20.28
C GLY A 120 6.20 20.54 19.12
N ASP A 121 6.53 21.44 18.20
CA ASP A 121 7.43 21.14 17.10
C ASP A 121 8.87 20.94 17.62
N VAL A 122 9.54 19.93 17.07
CA VAL A 122 10.87 19.47 17.44
C VAL A 122 11.72 19.42 16.18
N ALA A 123 12.87 20.09 16.21
CA ALA A 123 13.90 19.92 15.19
C ALA A 123 14.52 18.51 15.31
N ILE A 124 14.49 17.76 14.22
CA ILE A 124 15.09 16.43 14.13
C ILE A 124 16.48 16.56 13.52
N ASP A 125 17.50 16.47 14.37
CA ASP A 125 18.91 16.59 14.03
C ASP A 125 19.79 15.76 15.01
N ALA A 126 21.11 15.89 14.90
CA ALA A 126 22.06 15.15 15.74
C ALA A 126 22.05 15.56 17.23
N LYS A 127 21.39 16.67 17.58
CA LYS A 127 21.28 17.20 18.94
C LYS A 127 19.89 16.99 19.54
N THR A 128 18.97 16.33 18.82
CA THR A 128 17.63 16.03 19.33
C THR A 128 17.70 15.25 20.64
N ASP A 129 17.06 15.77 21.69
CA ASP A 129 16.97 15.10 23.00
C ASP A 129 15.88 14.03 23.00
N TRP A 130 16.21 12.88 22.40
CA TRP A 130 15.31 11.73 22.31
C TRP A 130 14.87 11.19 23.66
N ALA A 131 15.69 11.32 24.71
CA ALA A 131 15.34 10.84 26.04
C ALA A 131 14.15 11.62 26.62
N SER A 132 14.18 12.95 26.47
CA SER A 132 13.07 13.83 26.84
C SER A 132 11.82 13.60 26.00
N LEU A 133 11.96 13.32 24.70
CA LEU A 133 10.81 12.99 23.84
C LEU A 133 10.13 11.68 24.26
N LEU A 134 10.92 10.67 24.63
CA LEU A 134 10.41 9.37 25.05
C LEU A 134 9.82 9.36 26.45
N LYS A 135 10.24 10.25 27.37
CA LYS A 135 9.73 10.28 28.76
C LYS A 135 9.75 8.90 29.45
N GLY A 136 10.76 8.08 29.16
CA GLY A 136 10.89 6.71 29.66
C GLY A 136 10.05 5.65 28.91
N GLY A 137 9.22 6.04 27.96
CA GLY A 137 8.46 5.14 27.08
C GLY A 137 9.29 4.61 25.89
N ARG A 138 8.59 3.92 24.98
CA ARG A 138 9.18 3.32 23.77
C ARG A 138 8.92 4.15 22.51
N LEU A 139 9.81 4.02 21.53
CA LEU A 139 9.65 4.62 20.20
C LEU A 139 8.89 3.65 19.29
N ALA A 140 7.65 3.97 18.93
CA ALA A 140 6.91 3.16 17.97
C ALA A 140 7.53 3.27 16.57
N VAL A 141 7.80 2.13 15.95
CA VAL A 141 8.42 2.08 14.62
C VAL A 141 8.00 0.80 13.92
N GLY A 142 7.90 0.79 12.59
CA GLY A 142 7.84 -0.49 11.87
C GLY A 142 9.10 -1.31 12.19
N ASP A 143 9.01 -2.64 12.23
CA ASP A 143 10.18 -3.47 12.52
C ASP A 143 11.38 -3.08 11.61
N PRO A 144 12.49 -2.61 12.20
CA PRO A 144 13.58 -2.01 11.45
C PRO A 144 14.41 -3.00 10.63
N ASP A 145 14.21 -4.30 10.82
CA ASP A 145 14.93 -5.32 10.07
C ASP A 145 14.27 -5.62 8.72
N HIS A 146 12.97 -5.37 8.58
CA HIS A 146 12.25 -5.70 7.34
C HIS A 146 11.15 -4.73 6.91
N VAL A 147 10.52 -3.97 7.80
CA VAL A 147 9.46 -3.01 7.40
C VAL A 147 10.09 -1.77 6.78
N PRO A 148 9.67 -1.32 5.58
CA PRO A 148 10.24 -0.13 4.94
C PRO A 148 10.34 1.10 5.84
N ALA A 149 9.25 1.45 6.55
CA ALA A 149 9.25 2.60 7.48
C ALA A 149 10.29 2.43 8.61
N GLY A 150 10.49 1.20 9.09
CA GLY A 150 11.51 0.88 10.07
C GLY A 150 12.92 0.93 9.51
N ILE A 151 13.12 0.50 8.27
CA ILE A 151 14.41 0.57 7.56
C ILE A 151 14.81 2.05 7.37
N TYR A 152 13.90 2.90 6.88
CA TYR A 152 14.17 4.34 6.75
C TYR A 152 14.40 4.99 8.12
N ALA A 153 13.62 4.62 9.14
CA ALA A 153 13.83 5.13 10.50
C ALA A 153 15.20 4.73 11.06
N LYS A 154 15.63 3.48 10.88
CA LYS A 154 16.95 3.01 11.29
C LYS A 154 18.06 3.77 10.56
N GLU A 155 17.95 3.93 9.25
CA GLU A 155 18.92 4.69 8.45
C GLU A 155 19.01 6.15 8.93
N ALA A 156 17.87 6.82 9.11
CA ALA A 156 17.80 8.19 9.61
C ALA A 156 18.42 8.35 11.00
N LEU A 157 18.06 7.47 11.94
CA LEU A 157 18.58 7.50 13.30
C LEU A 157 20.07 7.15 13.36
N GLN A 158 20.57 6.28 12.49
CA GLN A 158 22.00 5.98 12.36
C GLN A 158 22.76 7.19 11.84
N LYS A 159 22.24 7.84 10.80
CA LYS A 159 22.83 9.04 10.20
C LYS A 159 22.89 10.21 11.18
N LEU A 160 21.88 10.35 12.03
CA LEU A 160 21.81 11.37 13.08
C LEU A 160 22.53 10.96 14.38
N GLY A 161 23.17 9.79 14.44
CA GLY A 161 23.91 9.32 15.62
C GLY A 161 23.05 8.91 16.82
N ALA A 162 21.74 8.74 16.64
CA ALA A 162 20.78 8.43 17.69
C ALA A 162 20.45 6.93 17.83
N TRP A 163 20.81 6.11 16.83
CA TRP A 163 20.41 4.70 16.76
C TRP A 163 20.82 3.87 17.97
N ASP A 164 22.07 3.94 18.42
CA ASP A 164 22.55 3.11 19.53
C ASP A 164 21.82 3.44 20.84
N THR A 165 21.41 4.70 21.01
CA THR A 165 20.62 5.16 22.16
C THR A 165 19.16 4.69 22.10
N LEU A 166 18.60 4.64 20.89
CA LEU A 166 17.17 4.39 20.66
C LEU A 166 16.83 2.92 20.40
N SER A 167 17.76 2.15 19.83
CA SER A 167 17.53 0.75 19.46
C SER A 167 17.05 -0.14 20.61
N PRO A 168 17.50 0.02 21.88
CA PRO A 168 16.95 -0.76 22.99
C PRO A 168 15.53 -0.32 23.42
N LYS A 169 15.10 0.86 22.98
CA LYS A 169 13.85 1.54 23.38
C LYS A 169 12.77 1.46 22.30
N LEU A 170 12.97 0.70 21.24
CA LEU A 170 11.97 0.55 20.18
C LEU A 170 10.73 -0.22 20.68
N ALA A 171 9.58 0.10 20.11
CA ALA A 171 8.40 -0.73 20.07
C ALA A 171 8.16 -1.10 18.59
N PRO A 172 8.86 -2.14 18.09
CA PRO A 172 8.72 -2.57 16.70
C PRO A 172 7.32 -3.12 16.44
N ALA A 173 6.74 -2.76 15.29
CA ALA A 173 5.43 -3.21 14.84
C ALA A 173 5.52 -3.95 13.49
N GLU A 174 4.54 -4.79 13.21
CA GLU A 174 4.49 -5.62 12.00
C GLU A 174 4.48 -4.79 10.71
N ASP A 175 3.94 -3.57 10.76
CA ASP A 175 3.99 -2.56 9.72
C ASP A 175 3.88 -1.14 10.30
N VAL A 176 3.92 -0.13 9.42
CA VAL A 176 3.87 1.28 9.82
C VAL A 176 2.52 1.70 10.42
N ARG A 177 1.41 1.04 10.05
CA ARG A 177 0.09 1.32 10.62
C ARG A 177 -0.07 0.69 12.00
N GLY A 178 0.60 -0.43 12.25
CA GLY A 178 0.81 -0.97 13.59
C GLY A 178 1.56 0.03 14.49
N ALA A 179 2.66 0.62 13.99
CA ALA A 179 3.42 1.64 14.73
C ALA A 179 2.58 2.90 14.98
N LEU A 180 1.84 3.38 13.98
CA LEU A 180 0.91 4.51 14.11
C LEU A 180 -0.13 4.25 15.21
N ALA A 181 -0.72 3.06 15.22
CA ALA A 181 -1.75 2.69 16.20
C ALA A 181 -1.23 2.73 17.65
N LEU A 182 0.02 2.34 17.90
CA LEU A 182 0.64 2.47 19.22
C LEU A 182 0.67 3.94 19.70
N VAL A 183 0.92 4.87 18.78
CA VAL A 183 0.92 6.31 19.09
C VAL A 183 -0.50 6.84 19.24
N GLU A 184 -1.44 6.42 18.40
CA GLU A 184 -2.85 6.80 18.51
C GLU A 184 -3.46 6.40 19.86
N ARG A 185 -3.06 5.24 20.39
CA ARG A 185 -3.53 4.70 21.67
C ARG A 185 -2.73 5.19 22.88
N ASP A 186 -1.76 6.10 22.70
CA ASP A 186 -0.86 6.59 23.75
C ASP A 186 -0.07 5.46 24.45
N GLU A 187 0.14 4.33 23.76
CA GLU A 187 1.00 3.22 24.19
C GLU A 187 2.47 3.51 23.91
N ALA A 188 2.74 4.40 22.93
CA ALA A 188 4.04 4.97 22.64
C ALA A 188 3.95 6.50 22.60
N PRO A 189 4.78 7.24 23.36
CA PRO A 189 4.73 8.71 23.43
C PRO A 189 5.08 9.39 22.10
N ILE A 190 5.91 8.73 21.28
CA ILE A 190 6.23 9.13 19.91
C ILE A 190 6.40 7.90 19.03
N GLY A 191 6.22 8.09 17.73
CA GLY A 191 6.53 7.08 16.72
C GLY A 191 7.09 7.67 15.44
N ILE A 192 7.79 6.85 14.66
CA ILE A 192 8.29 7.21 13.34
C ILE A 192 7.41 6.53 12.29
N VAL A 193 6.74 7.35 11.48
CA VAL A 193 5.79 6.94 10.43
C VAL A 193 6.01 7.80 9.18
N TYR A 194 5.23 7.58 8.12
CA TYR A 194 5.26 8.48 6.97
C TYR A 194 4.38 9.71 7.16
N GLY A 195 4.69 10.80 6.45
CA GLY A 195 3.85 12.00 6.42
C GLY A 195 2.41 11.68 6.03
N SER A 196 2.22 10.77 5.06
CA SER A 196 0.88 10.30 4.66
C SER A 196 0.10 9.58 5.77
N ASP A 197 0.79 8.85 6.66
CA ASP A 197 0.14 8.16 7.77
C ASP A 197 -0.40 9.16 8.79
N ALA A 198 0.35 10.25 9.03
CA ALA A 198 -0.10 11.34 9.89
C ALA A 198 -1.29 12.10 9.28
N VAL A 199 -1.35 12.27 7.94
CA VAL A 199 -2.52 12.85 7.25
C VAL A 199 -3.75 11.94 7.35
N ALA A 200 -3.56 10.62 7.26
CA ALA A 200 -4.64 9.65 7.34
C ALA A 200 -5.23 9.48 8.75
N SER A 201 -4.50 9.88 9.79
CA SER A 201 -4.91 9.73 11.19
C SER A 201 -5.53 11.00 11.78
N LYS A 202 -6.54 10.82 12.63
CA LYS A 202 -7.06 11.87 13.51
C LYS A 202 -6.48 11.80 14.94
N GLY A 203 -5.82 10.69 15.26
CA GLY A 203 -5.33 10.35 16.61
C GLY A 203 -3.90 10.83 16.90
N VAL A 204 -3.16 11.29 15.89
CA VAL A 204 -1.81 11.81 16.05
C VAL A 204 -1.64 13.23 15.51
N LYS A 205 -0.47 13.80 15.76
CA LYS A 205 0.04 15.01 15.11
C LYS A 205 1.51 14.82 14.80
N VAL A 206 1.98 15.44 13.71
CA VAL A 206 3.40 15.54 13.42
C VAL A 206 4.04 16.49 14.44
N VAL A 207 5.16 16.07 15.00
CA VAL A 207 5.98 16.89 15.92
C VAL A 207 7.38 17.13 15.37
N GLY A 208 7.80 16.41 14.34
CA GLY A 208 9.08 16.63 13.67
C GLY A 208 9.13 15.92 12.33
N THR A 209 9.92 16.44 11.40
CA THR A 209 10.16 15.80 10.10
C THR A 209 11.65 15.48 10.00
N PHE A 210 11.98 14.27 9.57
CA PHE A 210 13.37 13.90 9.35
C PHE A 210 13.94 14.68 8.16
N PRO A 211 15.22 15.08 8.21
CA PRO A 211 15.89 15.67 7.05
C PRO A 211 15.90 14.69 5.87
N GLU A 212 15.64 15.17 4.66
CA GLU A 212 15.59 14.31 3.45
C GLU A 212 16.93 13.61 3.17
N ASP A 213 18.05 14.16 3.62
CA ASP A 213 19.40 13.59 3.51
C ASP A 213 19.75 12.64 4.67
N SER A 214 18.83 12.43 5.62
CA SER A 214 19.03 11.50 6.74
C SER A 214 18.79 10.04 6.33
N HIS A 215 17.97 9.79 5.32
CA HIS A 215 17.61 8.47 4.82
C HIS A 215 17.60 8.44 3.29
N LYS A 216 17.52 7.27 2.68
CA LYS A 216 17.18 7.17 1.25
C LYS A 216 15.83 7.82 0.99
N LYS A 217 15.68 8.40 -0.20
CA LYS A 217 14.39 8.94 -0.65
C LYS A 217 13.30 7.87 -0.52
N VAL A 218 12.20 8.22 0.12
CA VAL A 218 11.07 7.30 0.28
C VAL A 218 10.33 7.21 -1.05
N GLU A 219 10.37 6.03 -1.66
CA GLU A 219 9.82 5.78 -2.99
C GLU A 219 8.94 4.53 -3.02
N TYR A 220 7.79 4.63 -3.68
CA TYR A 220 6.81 3.55 -3.80
C TYR A 220 6.79 3.02 -5.23
N PRO A 221 7.53 1.95 -5.54
CA PRO A 221 7.42 1.32 -6.83
C PRO A 221 6.14 0.49 -6.93
N ILE A 222 5.52 0.54 -8.11
CA ILE A 222 4.42 -0.32 -8.53
C ILE A 222 4.89 -1.23 -9.65
N ALA A 223 4.44 -2.48 -9.65
CA ALA A 223 4.63 -3.39 -10.76
C ALA A 223 3.49 -4.41 -10.87
N ILE A 224 3.35 -5.00 -12.05
CA ILE A 224 2.48 -6.14 -12.32
C ILE A 224 3.22 -7.43 -11.91
N VAL A 225 2.53 -8.30 -11.19
CA VAL A 225 3.06 -9.63 -10.81
C VAL A 225 3.16 -10.50 -12.06
N LYS A 226 4.23 -11.29 -12.17
CA LYS A 226 4.52 -12.10 -13.36
C LYS A 226 3.38 -13.07 -13.63
N GLY A 227 2.89 -13.10 -14.87
CA GLY A 227 1.77 -13.98 -15.28
C GLY A 227 0.37 -13.40 -15.04
N HIS A 228 0.25 -12.23 -14.41
CA HIS A 228 -1.03 -11.57 -14.13
C HIS A 228 -1.35 -10.40 -15.08
N ASP A 229 -0.53 -10.18 -16.11
CA ASP A 229 -0.78 -9.13 -17.09
C ASP A 229 -1.92 -9.50 -18.03
N ASN A 230 -3.06 -8.85 -17.85
CA ASN A 230 -4.24 -8.96 -18.68
C ASN A 230 -4.90 -7.58 -18.84
N PRO A 231 -5.78 -7.37 -19.84
CA PRO A 231 -6.35 -6.05 -20.12
C PRO A 231 -6.99 -5.36 -18.91
N THR A 232 -7.63 -6.11 -18.01
CA THR A 232 -8.26 -5.57 -16.81
C THR A 232 -7.22 -5.06 -15.81
N VAL A 233 -6.16 -5.83 -15.56
CA VAL A 233 -5.03 -5.43 -14.69
C VAL A 233 -4.27 -4.27 -15.30
N SER A 234 -3.95 -4.29 -16.59
CA SER A 234 -3.22 -3.20 -17.26
C SER A 234 -4.02 -1.89 -17.25
N ALA A 235 -5.36 -1.96 -17.34
CA ALA A 235 -6.23 -0.79 -17.24
C ALA A 235 -6.19 -0.15 -15.84
N PHE A 236 -6.23 -0.95 -14.77
CA PHE A 236 -6.13 -0.42 -13.41
C PHE A 236 -4.71 0.06 -13.07
N TYR A 237 -3.68 -0.66 -13.50
CA TYR A 237 -2.28 -0.21 -13.43
C TYR A 237 -2.09 1.15 -14.13
N THR A 238 -2.73 1.35 -15.29
CA THR A 238 -2.72 2.63 -16.01
C THR A 238 -3.48 3.72 -15.26
N TYR A 239 -4.64 3.39 -14.70
CA TYR A 239 -5.42 4.32 -13.88
C TYR A 239 -4.66 4.83 -12.65
N LEU A 240 -3.90 3.96 -11.97
CA LEU A 240 -3.08 4.34 -10.81
C LEU A 240 -2.02 5.40 -11.14
N LYS A 241 -1.57 5.47 -12.40
CA LYS A 241 -0.64 6.48 -12.92
C LYS A 241 -1.34 7.75 -13.42
N GLY A 242 -2.66 7.72 -13.51
CA GLY A 242 -3.48 8.81 -14.05
C GLY A 242 -3.73 9.94 -13.06
N PRO A 243 -4.25 11.08 -13.54
CA PRO A 243 -4.48 12.26 -12.72
C PRO A 243 -5.54 12.05 -11.63
N GLU A 244 -6.54 11.20 -11.85
CA GLU A 244 -7.60 10.93 -10.87
C GLU A 244 -7.04 10.18 -9.64
N ALA A 245 -6.24 9.13 -9.87
CA ALA A 245 -5.57 8.42 -8.79
C ALA A 245 -4.51 9.31 -8.13
N GLY A 246 -3.75 10.07 -8.93
CA GLY A 246 -2.76 11.03 -8.44
C GLY A 246 -3.36 12.06 -7.48
N ALA A 247 -4.54 12.60 -7.78
CA ALA A 247 -5.23 13.54 -6.91
C ALA A 247 -5.68 12.91 -5.58
N ILE A 248 -6.03 11.63 -5.56
CA ILE A 248 -6.34 10.90 -4.32
C ILE A 248 -5.07 10.69 -3.50
N PHE A 249 -3.98 10.24 -4.13
CA PHE A 249 -2.68 10.08 -3.45
C PHE A 249 -2.20 11.39 -2.81
N GLN A 250 -2.27 12.50 -3.54
CA GLN A 250 -1.87 13.83 -3.03
C GLN A 250 -2.73 14.27 -1.84
N ARG A 251 -4.04 14.00 -1.86
CA ARG A 251 -4.94 14.30 -0.74
C ARG A 251 -4.56 13.57 0.54
N TYR A 252 -3.99 12.38 0.41
CA TYR A 252 -3.45 11.59 1.53
C TYR A 252 -1.99 11.91 1.87
N GLY A 253 -1.39 12.95 1.27
CA GLY A 253 -0.05 13.42 1.62
C GLY A 253 1.10 12.73 0.86
N PHE A 254 0.81 11.90 -0.15
CA PHE A 254 1.85 11.36 -1.02
C PHE A 254 2.29 12.38 -2.07
N THR A 255 3.56 12.32 -2.48
CA THR A 255 4.05 13.04 -3.64
C THR A 255 3.93 12.17 -4.88
N THR A 256 3.31 12.66 -5.96
CA THR A 256 3.25 11.91 -7.23
C THR A 256 4.50 12.17 -8.07
N ILE A 257 5.11 11.12 -8.58
CA ILE A 257 6.27 11.24 -9.47
C ILE A 257 5.74 11.31 -10.91
N LYS A 258 6.23 12.30 -11.66
CA LYS A 258 5.87 12.52 -13.07
C LYS A 258 6.95 11.94 -13.98
#